data_AF-B1X530-F1
#
_entry.id   AF-B1X530-F1
#
_cell.length_a   1.000
_cell.length_b   1.000
_cell.length_c   1.000
_cell.angle_alpha   90.00
_cell.angle_beta   90.00
_cell.angle_gamma   90.00
#
_symmetry.space_group_name_H-M   'P 1'
#
loop_
_entity.id
_entity.type
_entity.pdbx_description
1 polymer ?
#
loop_
_entity_poly.entity_id
_entity_poly.type
_entity_poly.pdbx_seq_one_letter_code
_entity_poly.pdbx_strand_id
1 'polypeptide(L)'
;MKFQNSLKEISIYFFISSFPIVYKPKLVLRWTHKDWLRFTLSFTFLVMSRLPVVAIDGPAGAGKSTVTRAFAKQLGFLYLDTGAMYRAVTWFAQYHNIADLSSEDLIEPLLAGINIKLDITTGNEQQVWVNNCNVTNAIRSPKVTANVSLIAAHRCVRDALTGQQQLLGKQGGLVAEGRDIGTSVFPYADLKIFLTATVAERARRRAIDLELRGFKTLSLTELEKQINERDYMDSNRPIAPLSKASDANVLITDGLSVKEVIQILVNLFRSRFSQYTFLN
;
A
#
# COMPACT_ATOMS: atom_id res chain seq x y z
N MET A 1 27.98 56.42 -0.85
CA MET A 1 27.55 55.65 0.33
C MET A 1 26.56 54.59 -0.14
N LYS A 2 26.99 53.33 -0.29
CA LYS A 2 26.12 52.21 -0.69
C LYS A 2 25.26 51.81 0.51
N PHE A 3 23.94 51.98 0.43
CA PHE A 3 23.03 51.37 1.41
C PHE A 3 22.80 49.91 1.00
N GLN A 4 23.42 48.99 1.75
CA GLN A 4 23.07 47.57 1.72
C GLN A 4 21.69 47.40 2.36
N ASN A 5 20.69 47.05 1.56
CA ASN A 5 19.42 46.54 2.08
C ASN A 5 19.63 45.11 2.56
N SER A 6 19.81 44.94 3.87
CA SER A 6 19.72 43.62 4.51
C SER A 6 18.25 43.22 4.59
N LEU A 7 17.85 42.26 3.76
CA LEU A 7 16.61 41.52 3.98
C LEU A 7 16.76 40.77 5.31
N LYS A 8 16.07 41.23 6.35
CA LYS A 8 15.93 40.47 7.59
C LYS A 8 14.92 39.35 7.33
N GLU A 9 15.42 38.12 7.21
CA GLU A 9 14.58 36.92 7.36
C GLU A 9 13.99 36.93 8.77
N ILE A 10 12.65 36.98 8.86
CA ILE A 10 11.94 36.78 10.12
C ILE A 10 11.49 35.33 10.14
N SER A 11 12.28 34.47 10.78
CA SER A 11 11.91 33.08 11.05
C SER A 11 11.03 33.04 12.29
N ILE A 12 9.72 32.87 12.11
CA ILE A 12 8.78 32.66 13.22
C ILE A 12 8.68 31.15 13.46
N TYR A 13 9.25 30.69 14.58
CA TYR A 13 9.11 29.30 15.04
C TYR A 13 7.91 29.19 15.98
N PHE A 14 6.83 28.54 15.55
CA PHE A 14 5.75 28.13 16.45
C PHE A 14 5.99 26.68 16.89
N PHE A 15 6.28 26.49 18.18
CA PHE A 15 6.22 25.18 18.82
C PHE A 15 4.77 24.91 19.24
N ILE A 16 4.03 24.13 18.45
CA ILE A 16 2.69 23.66 18.82
C ILE A 16 2.57 22.16 18.56
N SER A 17 2.78 21.40 19.64
CA SER A 17 2.29 20.02 19.85
C SER A 17 2.77 18.91 18.91
N SER A 18 2.56 17.67 19.35
CA SER A 18 3.10 16.40 18.88
C SER A 18 2.69 15.94 17.45
N PHE A 19 2.29 16.85 16.55
CA PHE A 19 1.81 16.52 15.21
C PHE A 19 2.59 17.29 14.11
N PRO A 20 2.93 16.63 12.99
CA PRO A 20 3.64 17.27 11.88
C PRO A 20 2.71 18.22 11.09
N ILE A 21 3.16 19.47 10.89
CA ILE A 21 2.41 20.52 10.17
C ILE A 21 2.83 20.50 8.70
N VAL A 22 2.01 20.03 7.75
CA VAL A 22 2.41 20.03 6.33
C VAL A 22 2.33 21.43 5.71
N TYR A 23 3.45 21.84 5.13
CA TYR A 23 3.61 23.14 4.48
C TYR A 23 3.42 23.02 2.97
N LYS A 24 2.40 23.69 2.42
CA LYS A 24 2.27 23.93 0.96
C LYS A 24 2.24 25.43 0.71
N PRO A 25 3.33 26.05 0.23
CA PRO A 25 3.28 27.44 -0.16
C PRO A 25 2.44 27.57 -1.43
N LYS A 26 1.44 28.44 -1.42
CA LYS A 26 0.71 28.84 -2.63
C LYS A 26 0.83 30.35 -2.76
N LEU A 27 1.65 30.81 -3.72
CA LEU A 27 1.73 32.22 -4.05
C LEU A 27 0.46 32.59 -4.81
N VAL A 28 -0.43 33.39 -4.21
CA VAL A 28 -1.61 33.91 -4.88
C VAL A 28 -1.36 35.38 -5.20
N LEU A 29 -1.20 35.68 -6.48
CA LEU A 29 -1.10 37.04 -6.97
C LEU A 29 -2.52 37.56 -7.24
N ARG A 30 -2.93 38.63 -6.55
CA ARG A 30 -4.15 39.38 -6.86
C ARG A 30 -3.79 40.79 -7.27
N TRP A 31 -4.40 41.25 -8.36
CA TRP A 31 -4.28 42.62 -8.86
C TRP A 31 -5.57 43.38 -8.52
N THR A 32 -5.43 44.57 -7.95
CA THR A 32 -6.52 45.55 -7.91
C THR A 32 -6.00 46.86 -8.49
N HIS A 33 -6.70 47.39 -9.48
CA HIS A 33 -6.39 48.68 -10.10
C HIS A 33 -6.54 49.79 -9.07
N LYS A 34 -5.41 50.17 -8.47
CA LYS A 34 -5.00 51.50 -7.97
C LYS A 34 -4.04 51.29 -6.80
N ASP A 35 -2.77 51.52 -7.10
CA ASP A 35 -1.69 51.98 -6.24
C ASP A 35 -1.34 51.17 -4.97
N TRP A 36 -0.04 50.91 -4.86
CA TRP A 36 0.69 50.13 -3.84
C TRP A 36 0.57 48.60 -3.99
N LEU A 37 1.71 47.96 -4.30
CA LEU A 37 1.90 46.51 -4.26
C LEU A 37 1.60 45.99 -2.85
N ARG A 38 0.38 45.50 -2.60
CA ARG A 38 0.08 44.68 -1.43
C ARG A 38 0.40 43.23 -1.75
N PHE A 39 1.55 42.77 -1.26
CA PHE A 39 1.87 41.35 -1.25
C PHE A 39 1.13 40.70 -0.08
N THR A 40 0.15 39.87 -0.38
CA THR A 40 -0.46 38.99 0.63
C THR A 40 0.12 37.60 0.42
N LEU A 41 1.08 37.20 1.27
CA LEU A 41 1.43 35.78 1.39
C LEU A 41 0.30 35.12 2.20
N SER A 42 -0.57 34.40 1.51
CA SER A 42 -1.51 33.50 2.17
C SER A 42 -0.83 32.16 2.36
N PHE A 43 -0.53 31.81 3.61
CA PHE A 43 -0.04 30.48 3.97
C PHE A 43 -1.25 29.59 4.23
N THR A 44 -1.45 28.57 3.39
CA THR A 44 -2.41 27.50 3.72
C THR A 44 -1.68 26.48 4.58
N PHE A 45 -1.97 26.47 5.87
CA PHE A 45 -1.47 25.44 6.78
C PHE A 45 -2.32 24.18 6.59
N LEU A 46 -1.70 23.11 6.09
CA LEU A 46 -2.32 21.79 6.16
C LEU A 46 -1.87 21.17 7.49
N VAL A 47 -2.61 21.45 8.56
CA VAL A 47 -2.39 20.74 9.83
C VAL A 47 -2.81 19.29 9.60
N MET A 48 -1.84 18.39 9.47
CA MET A 48 -2.15 16.96 9.42
C MET A 48 -2.42 16.50 10.84
N SER A 49 -3.66 16.10 11.12
CA SER A 49 -4.08 15.60 12.43
C SER A 49 -3.55 14.19 12.75
N ARG A 50 -2.86 13.56 11.79
CA ARG A 50 -2.29 12.22 11.90
C ARG A 50 -1.09 12.06 10.95
N LEU A 51 -0.30 11.01 11.17
CA LEU A 51 0.74 10.60 10.23
C LEU A 51 0.13 10.17 8.86
N PRO A 52 0.89 10.26 7.75
CA PRO A 52 0.43 9.86 6.44
C PRO A 52 0.06 8.38 6.34
N VAL A 53 -0.92 8.08 5.51
CA VAL A 53 -1.20 6.73 4.99
C VAL A 53 -0.71 6.66 3.56
N VAL A 54 0.12 5.68 3.24
CA VAL A 54 0.61 5.41 1.89
C VAL A 54 -0.04 4.13 1.36
N ALA A 55 -0.70 4.23 0.21
CA ALA A 55 -1.29 3.11 -0.50
C ALA A 55 -0.37 2.65 -1.64
N ILE A 56 -0.04 1.36 -1.70
CA ILE A 56 0.73 0.75 -2.78
C ILE A 56 -0.09 -0.38 -3.43
N ASP A 57 -0.68 -0.08 -4.58
CA ASP A 57 -1.44 -1.03 -5.38
C ASP A 57 -0.63 -1.57 -6.55
N GLY A 58 -1.09 -2.67 -7.13
CA GLY A 58 -0.51 -3.21 -8.35
C GLY A 58 -0.73 -4.71 -8.52
N PRO A 59 -0.41 -5.26 -9.70
CA PRO A 59 -0.71 -6.65 -10.04
C PRO A 59 0.16 -7.66 -9.28
N ALA A 60 -0.17 -8.95 -9.39
CA ALA A 60 0.58 -10.02 -8.71
C ALA A 60 2.04 -10.08 -9.21
N GLY A 61 3.01 -10.37 -8.33
CA GLY A 61 4.42 -10.49 -8.72
C GLY A 61 5.14 -9.16 -9.05
N ALA A 62 4.48 -8.00 -8.93
CA ALA A 62 5.11 -6.70 -9.18
C ALA A 62 6.24 -6.32 -8.20
N GLY A 63 6.45 -7.10 -7.12
CA GLY A 63 7.50 -6.83 -6.12
C GLY A 63 7.04 -6.01 -4.91
N LYS A 64 5.73 -5.76 -4.77
CA LYS A 64 5.13 -4.97 -3.69
C LYS A 64 5.62 -5.38 -2.30
N SER A 65 5.42 -6.64 -1.89
CA SER A 65 5.66 -7.03 -0.49
C SER A 65 7.07 -6.75 0.01
N THR A 66 8.09 -6.95 -0.85
CA THR A 66 9.49 -6.64 -0.53
C THR A 66 9.71 -5.14 -0.43
N VAL A 67 9.26 -4.40 -1.44
CA VAL A 67 9.46 -2.94 -1.56
C VAL A 67 8.68 -2.18 -0.48
N THR A 68 7.38 -2.47 -0.32
CA THR A 68 6.49 -1.84 0.65
C THR A 68 7.00 -2.02 2.07
N ARG A 69 7.42 -3.24 2.44
CA ARG A 69 7.95 -3.52 3.78
C ARG A 69 9.23 -2.73 4.08
N ALA A 70 10.17 -2.72 3.15
CA ALA A 70 11.42 -1.98 3.32
C ALA A 70 11.20 -0.46 3.34
N PHE A 71 10.28 0.03 2.50
CA PHE A 71 9.89 1.44 2.47
C PHE A 71 9.19 1.86 3.77
N ALA A 72 8.26 1.06 4.30
CA ALA A 72 7.61 1.31 5.58
C ALA A 72 8.64 1.38 6.73
N LYS A 73 9.61 0.44 6.73
CA LYS A 73 10.70 0.42 7.71
C LYS A 73 11.53 1.72 7.67
N GLN A 74 11.88 2.22 6.49
CA GLN A 74 12.63 3.47 6.35
C GLN A 74 11.84 4.70 6.84
N LEU A 75 10.51 4.68 6.70
CA LEU A 75 9.63 5.73 7.23
C LEU A 75 9.34 5.61 8.72
N GLY A 76 9.67 4.48 9.36
CA GLY A 76 9.19 4.16 10.71
C GLY A 76 7.68 3.95 10.77
N PHE A 77 7.06 3.57 9.65
CA PHE A 77 5.62 3.35 9.52
C PHE A 77 5.27 1.87 9.69
N LEU A 78 4.03 1.61 10.11
CA LEU A 78 3.45 0.28 10.10
C LEU A 78 3.36 -0.23 8.66
N TYR A 79 3.67 -1.51 8.48
CA TYR A 79 3.49 -2.21 7.21
C TYR A 79 2.23 -3.09 7.28
N LEU A 80 1.37 -3.00 6.26
CA LEU A 80 0.17 -3.82 6.15
C LEU A 80 0.09 -4.53 4.79
N ASP A 81 0.32 -5.84 4.78
CA ASP A 81 -0.04 -6.74 3.68
C ASP A 81 -1.53 -7.11 3.78
N THR A 82 -2.41 -6.38 3.10
CA THR A 82 -3.83 -6.74 3.06
C THR A 82 -4.06 -8.07 2.34
N GLY A 83 -3.21 -8.40 1.36
CA GLY A 83 -3.28 -9.65 0.62
C GLY A 83 -3.09 -10.87 1.51
N ALA A 84 -2.33 -10.74 2.60
CA ALA A 84 -2.17 -11.79 3.59
C ALA A 84 -3.49 -12.14 4.31
N MET A 85 -4.35 -11.15 4.55
CA MET A 85 -5.67 -11.36 5.17
C MET A 85 -6.58 -12.18 4.23
N TYR A 86 -6.64 -11.82 2.94
CA TYR A 86 -7.42 -12.60 1.96
C TYR A 86 -6.86 -14.02 1.79
N ARG A 87 -5.53 -14.18 1.80
CA ARG A 87 -4.91 -15.51 1.76
C ARG A 87 -5.16 -16.32 3.04
N ALA A 88 -5.31 -15.67 4.19
CA ALA A 88 -5.71 -16.33 5.44
C ALA A 88 -7.15 -16.87 5.36
N VAL A 89 -8.11 -16.09 4.85
CA VAL A 89 -9.48 -16.58 4.58
C VAL A 89 -9.45 -17.75 3.58
N THR A 90 -8.66 -17.63 2.52
CA THR A 90 -8.50 -18.69 1.51
C THR A 90 -7.94 -19.98 2.11
N TRP A 91 -6.89 -19.86 2.91
CA TRP A 91 -6.31 -21.00 3.62
C TRP A 91 -7.34 -21.63 4.58
N PHE A 92 -8.12 -20.81 5.29
CA PHE A 92 -9.13 -21.30 6.24
C PHE A 92 -10.26 -22.06 5.52
N ALA A 93 -10.76 -21.53 4.40
CA ALA A 93 -11.75 -22.24 3.57
C ALA A 93 -11.20 -23.57 3.02
N GLN A 94 -9.93 -23.60 2.61
CA GLN A 94 -9.27 -24.83 2.17
C GLN A 94 -9.05 -25.83 3.32
N TYR A 95 -8.73 -25.34 4.51
CA TYR A 95 -8.56 -26.16 5.72
C TYR A 95 -9.88 -26.84 6.12
N HIS A 96 -11.01 -26.15 5.95
CA HIS A 96 -12.35 -26.68 6.15
C HIS A 96 -12.90 -27.50 4.97
N ASN A 97 -12.09 -27.74 3.92
CA ASN A 97 -12.47 -28.50 2.73
C ASN A 97 -13.75 -27.97 2.05
N ILE A 98 -13.92 -26.65 1.97
CA ILE A 98 -15.02 -26.06 1.20
C ILE A 98 -14.91 -26.51 -0.26
N ALA A 99 -15.99 -27.13 -0.76
CA ALA A 99 -16.03 -27.75 -2.07
C ALA A 99 -15.92 -26.73 -3.21
N ASP A 100 -16.54 -25.56 -3.05
CA ASP A 100 -16.52 -24.49 -4.04
C ASP A 100 -16.17 -23.14 -3.39
N LEU A 101 -14.97 -22.64 -3.71
CA LEU A 101 -14.48 -21.34 -3.21
C LEU A 101 -15.10 -20.14 -3.94
N SER A 102 -15.87 -20.37 -5.01
CA SER A 102 -16.63 -19.35 -5.74
C SER A 102 -18.09 -19.21 -5.27
N SER A 103 -18.53 -20.05 -4.33
CA SER A 103 -19.87 -19.97 -3.75
C SER A 103 -19.88 -19.10 -2.49
N GLU A 104 -20.43 -17.88 -2.57
CA GLU A 104 -20.51 -16.97 -1.43
C GLU A 104 -21.26 -17.60 -0.24
N ASP A 105 -22.34 -18.36 -0.49
CA ASP A 105 -23.14 -19.07 0.53
C ASP A 105 -22.32 -20.09 1.36
N LEU A 106 -21.24 -20.63 0.79
CA LEU A 106 -20.35 -21.56 1.49
C LEU A 106 -19.23 -20.83 2.24
N ILE A 107 -18.89 -19.62 1.81
CA ILE A 107 -17.80 -18.81 2.37
C ILE A 107 -18.28 -17.96 3.53
N GLU A 108 -19.46 -17.34 3.42
CA GLU A 108 -19.99 -16.42 4.43
C GLU A 108 -20.06 -17.05 5.84
N PRO A 109 -20.57 -18.29 6.03
CA PRO A 109 -20.63 -18.91 7.35
C PRO A 109 -19.27 -19.10 8.02
N LEU A 110 -18.19 -19.25 7.23
CA LEU A 110 -16.83 -19.39 7.78
C LEU A 110 -16.32 -18.09 8.43
N LEU A 111 -16.83 -16.94 8.00
CA LEU A 111 -16.37 -15.63 8.50
C LEU A 111 -16.75 -15.41 9.97
N ALA A 112 -17.84 -16.01 10.45
CA ALA A 112 -18.23 -15.93 11.86
C ALA A 112 -17.21 -16.61 12.79
N GLY A 113 -16.50 -17.62 12.29
CA GLY A 113 -15.54 -18.42 13.05
C GLY A 113 -14.08 -18.01 12.87
N ILE A 114 -13.78 -16.99 12.05
CA ILE A 114 -12.40 -16.62 11.71
C ILE A 114 -11.92 -15.40 12.49
N ASN A 115 -10.83 -15.56 13.23
CA ASN A 115 -10.10 -14.47 13.86
C ASN A 115 -8.71 -14.36 13.21
N ILE A 116 -8.53 -13.33 12.39
CA ILE A 116 -7.25 -13.04 11.74
C ILE A 116 -6.50 -11.99 12.58
N LYS A 117 -5.32 -12.37 13.08
CA LYS A 117 -4.41 -11.44 13.74
C LYS A 117 -3.16 -11.25 12.88
N LEU A 118 -2.83 -9.99 12.65
CA LEU A 118 -1.60 -9.58 12.03
C LEU A 118 -0.65 -9.15 13.14
N ASP A 119 0.42 -9.92 13.35
CA ASP A 119 1.48 -9.49 14.25
C ASP A 119 2.45 -8.61 13.45
N ILE A 120 2.45 -7.33 13.83
CA ILE A 120 3.24 -6.27 13.17
C ILE A 120 4.46 -5.91 14.04
N THR A 121 4.78 -6.71 15.07
CA THR A 121 5.98 -6.48 15.88
C THR A 121 7.24 -6.52 15.01
N THR A 122 8.06 -5.49 15.19
CA THR A 122 9.16 -5.07 14.31
C THR A 122 10.19 -6.16 14.04
N GLY A 123 10.61 -6.32 12.77
CA GLY A 123 11.90 -6.95 12.47
C GLY A 123 12.05 -7.53 11.07
N ASN A 124 11.31 -8.60 10.76
CA ASN A 124 11.65 -9.46 9.62
C ASN A 124 10.47 -9.74 8.65
N GLU A 125 9.34 -10.25 9.15
CA GLU A 125 8.16 -10.56 8.33
C GLU A 125 6.87 -10.48 9.17
N GLN A 126 5.82 -9.84 8.64
CA GLN A 126 4.50 -9.77 9.27
C GLN A 126 3.97 -11.20 9.50
N GLN A 127 3.71 -11.57 10.76
CA GLN A 127 3.14 -12.87 11.07
C GLN A 127 1.62 -12.81 10.94
N VAL A 128 1.05 -13.90 10.46
CA VAL A 128 -0.39 -14.03 10.23
C VAL A 128 -0.90 -15.21 11.01
N TRP A 129 -1.86 -14.96 11.88
CA TRP A 129 -2.48 -15.96 12.73
C TRP A 129 -3.95 -16.07 12.39
N VAL A 130 -4.45 -17.30 12.27
CA VAL A 130 -5.88 -17.61 12.12
C VAL A 130 -6.27 -18.48 13.31
N ASN A 131 -7.19 -18.02 14.15
CA ASN A 131 -7.64 -18.76 15.34
C ASN A 131 -6.48 -19.29 16.21
N ASN A 132 -5.49 -18.44 16.45
CA ASN A 132 -4.25 -18.75 17.18
C ASN A 132 -3.31 -19.78 16.49
N CYS A 133 -3.57 -20.18 15.25
CA CYS A 133 -2.63 -20.94 14.43
C CYS A 133 -1.77 -20.00 13.59
N ASN A 134 -0.44 -20.11 13.65
CA ASN A 134 0.45 -19.35 12.78
C ASN A 134 0.40 -19.93 11.36
N VAL A 135 -0.16 -19.15 10.43
CA VAL A 135 -0.35 -19.55 9.03
C VAL A 135 0.57 -18.80 8.07
N THR A 136 1.52 -18.01 8.59
CA THR A 136 2.40 -17.10 7.84
C THR A 136 3.02 -17.74 6.59
N ASN A 137 3.51 -18.98 6.70
CA ASN A 137 4.06 -19.71 5.55
C ASN A 137 2.99 -20.40 4.72
N ALA A 138 1.98 -21.00 5.35
CA ALA A 138 0.94 -21.77 4.69
C ALA A 138 0.12 -20.93 3.69
N ILE A 139 -0.18 -19.68 4.05
CA ILE A 139 -0.91 -18.74 3.19
C ILE A 139 -0.15 -18.35 1.92
N ARG A 140 1.15 -18.66 1.81
CA ARG A 140 1.99 -18.34 0.65
C ARG A 140 2.18 -19.52 -0.30
N SER A 141 1.56 -20.65 -0.01
CA SER A 141 1.60 -21.83 -0.87
C SER A 141 1.01 -21.54 -2.27
N PRO A 142 1.44 -22.27 -3.32
CA PRO A 142 0.84 -22.17 -4.64
C PRO A 142 -0.67 -22.43 -4.63
N LYS A 143 -1.13 -23.39 -3.82
CA LYS A 143 -2.56 -23.74 -3.68
C LYS A 143 -3.40 -22.57 -3.15
N VAL A 144 -2.92 -21.85 -2.14
CA VAL A 144 -3.61 -20.65 -1.64
C VAL A 144 -3.52 -19.52 -2.66
N THR A 145 -2.35 -19.34 -3.28
CA THR A 145 -2.12 -18.27 -4.27
C THR A 145 -3.03 -18.39 -5.49
N ALA A 146 -3.30 -19.62 -5.95
CA ALA A 146 -4.16 -19.89 -7.09
C ALA A 146 -5.64 -19.56 -6.83
N ASN A 147 -6.08 -19.62 -5.57
CA ASN A 147 -7.50 -19.52 -5.22
C ASN A 147 -7.89 -18.20 -4.55
N VAL A 148 -6.92 -17.37 -4.14
CA VAL A 148 -7.21 -16.14 -3.38
C VAL A 148 -8.08 -15.14 -4.13
N SER A 149 -8.01 -15.10 -5.46
CA SER A 149 -8.83 -14.18 -6.25
C SER A 149 -10.32 -14.57 -6.24
N LEU A 150 -10.65 -15.87 -6.08
CA LEU A 150 -12.05 -16.32 -5.90
C LEU A 150 -12.60 -15.79 -4.57
N ILE A 151 -11.83 -15.96 -3.49
CA ILE A 151 -12.22 -15.51 -2.15
C ILE A 151 -12.31 -13.97 -2.07
N ALA A 152 -11.38 -13.26 -2.71
CA ALA A 152 -11.37 -11.80 -2.70
C ALA A 152 -12.50 -11.16 -3.54
N ALA A 153 -13.21 -11.94 -4.35
CA ALA A 153 -14.36 -11.48 -5.13
C ALA A 153 -15.66 -11.40 -4.31
N HIS A 154 -15.77 -12.18 -3.22
CA HIS A 154 -16.97 -12.24 -2.37
C HIS A 154 -17.18 -10.97 -1.56
N ARG A 155 -18.39 -10.43 -1.59
CA ARG A 155 -18.72 -9.20 -0.87
C ARG A 155 -18.59 -9.40 0.64
N CYS A 156 -19.10 -10.50 1.18
CA CYS A 156 -19.05 -10.81 2.60
C CYS A 156 -17.61 -10.81 3.14
N VAL A 157 -16.65 -11.34 2.37
CA VAL A 157 -15.22 -11.35 2.71
C VAL A 157 -14.66 -9.93 2.71
N ARG A 158 -14.98 -9.13 1.69
CA ARG A 158 -14.48 -7.75 1.60
C ARG A 158 -15.03 -6.89 2.73
N ASP A 159 -16.30 -7.01 3.05
CA ASP A 159 -16.96 -6.24 4.12
C ASP A 159 -16.32 -6.58 5.48
N ALA A 160 -16.06 -7.86 5.76
CA ALA A 160 -15.40 -8.30 6.98
C ALA A 160 -13.96 -7.80 7.12
N LEU A 161 -13.17 -7.83 6.03
CA LEU A 161 -11.74 -7.48 6.09
C LEU A 161 -11.46 -5.98 5.93
N THR A 162 -12.25 -5.26 5.12
CA THR A 162 -12.00 -3.84 4.81
C THR A 162 -12.13 -2.98 6.06
N GLY A 163 -13.13 -3.25 6.92
CA GLY A 163 -13.29 -2.53 8.18
C GLY A 163 -12.07 -2.69 9.10
N GLN A 164 -11.54 -3.91 9.22
CA GLN A 164 -10.32 -4.16 10.00
C GLN A 164 -9.10 -3.42 9.43
N GLN A 165 -8.95 -3.43 8.11
CA GLN A 165 -7.86 -2.70 7.43
C GLN A 165 -7.95 -1.20 7.70
N GLN A 166 -9.14 -0.61 7.58
CA GLN A 166 -9.36 0.81 7.82
C GLN A 166 -9.09 1.22 9.27
N LEU A 167 -9.45 0.37 10.24
CA LEU A 167 -9.14 0.60 11.65
C LEU A 167 -7.63 0.68 11.90
N LEU A 168 -6.83 -0.18 11.26
CA LEU A 168 -5.36 -0.15 11.35
C LEU A 168 -4.77 1.15 10.78
N GLY A 169 -5.42 1.77 9.79
CA GLY A 169 -4.98 3.03 9.19
C GLY A 169 -5.46 4.29 9.90
N LYS A 170 -6.35 4.19 10.90
CA LYS A 170 -7.00 5.35 11.52
C LYS A 170 -6.02 6.34 12.17
N GLN A 171 -4.96 5.83 12.79
CA GLN A 171 -3.92 6.65 13.45
C GLN A 171 -2.87 7.20 12.47
N GLY A 172 -2.89 6.76 11.20
CA GLY A 172 -1.86 7.10 10.23
C GLY A 172 -0.56 6.34 10.45
N GLY A 173 0.50 6.74 9.75
CA GLY A 173 1.82 6.14 9.89
C GLY A 173 1.83 4.72 9.36
N LEU A 174 1.16 4.52 8.22
CA LEU A 174 0.88 3.21 7.63
C LEU A 174 1.29 3.21 6.17
N VAL A 175 1.97 2.15 5.74
CA VAL A 175 2.12 1.79 4.33
C VAL A 175 1.38 0.48 4.10
N ALA A 176 0.28 0.56 3.36
CA ALA A 176 -0.58 -0.58 3.05
C ALA A 176 -0.41 -1.00 1.59
N GLU A 177 -0.31 -2.31 1.35
CA GLU A 177 -0.28 -2.87 0.00
C GLU A 177 -1.46 -3.77 -0.33
N GLY A 178 -1.84 -3.79 -1.61
CA GLY A 178 -2.95 -4.59 -2.08
C GLY A 178 -3.24 -4.47 -3.57
N ARG A 179 -4.52 -4.38 -3.92
CA ARG A 179 -5.03 -4.25 -5.29
C ARG A 179 -5.90 -3.00 -5.46
N ASP A 180 -6.58 -2.60 -4.40
CA ASP A 180 -7.59 -1.56 -4.34
C ASP A 180 -7.45 -0.70 -3.07
N ILE A 181 -6.22 -0.58 -2.55
CA ILE A 181 -5.93 0.19 -1.35
C ILE A 181 -6.24 1.67 -1.57
N GLY A 182 -5.73 2.26 -2.64
CA GLY A 182 -5.92 3.68 -2.96
C GLY A 182 -7.28 4.02 -3.57
N THR A 183 -8.09 3.01 -3.92
CA THR A 183 -9.42 3.19 -4.53
C THR A 183 -10.57 2.85 -3.59
N SER A 184 -10.43 1.83 -2.76
CA SER A 184 -11.52 1.29 -1.94
C SER A 184 -11.22 1.28 -0.44
N VAL A 185 -10.05 0.79 -0.02
CA VAL A 185 -9.72 0.68 1.42
C VAL A 185 -9.40 2.05 2.02
N PHE A 186 -8.48 2.78 1.40
CA PHE A 186 -8.03 4.13 1.77
C PHE A 186 -8.12 5.08 0.55
N PRO A 187 -9.34 5.43 0.09
CA PRO A 187 -9.53 6.35 -1.04
C PRO A 187 -8.94 7.75 -0.78
N TYR A 188 -8.71 8.09 0.48
CA TYR A 188 -8.09 9.35 0.92
C TYR A 188 -6.65 9.15 1.45
N ALA A 189 -5.96 8.08 1.04
CA ALA A 189 -4.54 7.91 1.34
C ALA A 189 -3.74 9.13 0.89
N ASP A 190 -2.82 9.57 1.74
CA ASP A 190 -2.07 10.81 1.56
C ASP A 190 -1.09 10.71 0.38
N LEU A 191 -0.58 9.50 0.09
CA LEU A 191 0.20 9.17 -1.11
C LEU A 191 -0.28 7.83 -1.68
N LYS A 192 -0.51 7.78 -2.99
CA LYS A 192 -0.90 6.57 -3.72
C LYS A 192 0.12 6.24 -4.79
N ILE A 193 0.52 4.97 -4.84
CA ILE A 193 1.47 4.42 -5.80
C ILE A 193 0.81 3.22 -6.46
N PHE A 194 0.92 3.13 -7.79
CA PHE A 194 0.59 1.94 -8.54
C PHE A 194 1.87 1.33 -9.09
N LEU A 195 2.34 0.28 -8.44
CA LEU A 195 3.60 -0.39 -8.70
C LEU A 195 3.38 -1.55 -9.68
N THR A 196 4.03 -1.51 -10.83
CA THR A 196 3.83 -2.48 -11.91
C THR A 196 5.14 -2.96 -12.52
N ALA A 197 5.06 -4.04 -13.29
CA ALA A 197 6.14 -4.52 -14.16
C ALA A 197 5.53 -5.34 -15.31
N THR A 198 6.31 -5.62 -16.35
CA THR A 198 5.88 -6.54 -17.42
C THR A 198 5.53 -7.91 -16.86
N VAL A 199 4.62 -8.63 -17.53
CA VAL A 199 4.21 -9.99 -17.12
C VAL A 199 5.43 -10.92 -17.05
N ALA A 200 6.34 -10.82 -18.03
CA ALA A 200 7.57 -11.58 -18.08
C ALA A 200 8.47 -11.35 -16.86
N GLU A 201 8.70 -10.10 -16.47
CA GLU A 201 9.51 -9.79 -15.28
C GLU A 201 8.82 -10.29 -13.99
N ARG A 202 7.49 -10.18 -13.91
CA ARG A 202 6.71 -10.70 -12.77
C ARG A 202 6.77 -12.23 -12.69
N ALA A 203 6.72 -12.93 -13.82
CA ALA A 203 6.90 -14.38 -13.89
C ALA A 203 8.31 -14.79 -13.47
N ARG A 204 9.35 -14.08 -13.94
CA ARG A 204 10.74 -14.29 -13.53
C ARG A 204 10.93 -14.15 -12.02
N ARG A 205 10.41 -13.06 -11.43
CA ARG A 205 10.44 -12.83 -9.97
C ARG A 205 9.70 -13.92 -9.20
N ARG A 206 8.55 -14.38 -9.72
CA ARG A 206 7.78 -15.45 -9.10
C ARG A 206 8.50 -16.79 -9.15
N ALA A 207 9.18 -17.10 -10.25
CA ALA A 207 9.99 -18.32 -10.38
C ALA A 207 11.06 -18.38 -9.28
N ILE A 208 11.79 -17.28 -9.09
CA ILE A 208 12.81 -17.14 -8.05
C ILE A 208 12.20 -17.29 -6.65
N ASP A 209 11.06 -16.63 -6.37
CA ASP A 209 10.37 -16.73 -5.07
C ASP A 209 9.89 -18.15 -4.76
N LEU A 210 9.43 -18.91 -5.76
CA LEU A 210 9.03 -20.31 -5.60
C LEU A 210 10.24 -21.21 -5.29
N GLU A 211 11.32 -21.04 -6.03
CA GLU A 211 12.57 -21.80 -5.84
C GLU A 211 13.17 -21.56 -4.45
N LEU A 212 13.28 -20.29 -4.03
CA LEU A 212 13.79 -19.92 -2.70
C LEU A 212 12.94 -20.48 -1.55
N ARG A 213 11.66 -20.77 -1.79
CA ARG A 213 10.73 -21.35 -0.82
C ARG A 213 10.62 -22.88 -0.92
N GLY A 214 11.40 -23.52 -1.79
CA GLY A 214 11.39 -24.97 -1.98
C GLY A 214 10.15 -25.52 -2.68
N PHE A 215 9.43 -24.68 -3.42
CA PHE A 215 8.31 -25.12 -4.25
C PHE A 215 8.79 -25.53 -5.65
N LYS A 216 8.05 -26.43 -6.30
CA LYS A 216 8.27 -26.76 -7.71
C LYS A 216 8.04 -25.52 -8.57
N THR A 217 9.08 -25.09 -9.27
CA THR A 217 9.01 -23.99 -10.23
C THR A 217 8.44 -24.49 -11.56
N LEU A 218 7.41 -23.80 -12.05
CA LEU A 218 6.83 -24.04 -13.38
C LEU A 218 7.67 -23.34 -14.45
N SER A 219 7.41 -23.64 -15.73
CA SER A 219 8.01 -22.88 -16.82
C SER A 219 7.60 -21.40 -16.76
N LEU A 220 8.43 -20.51 -17.31
CA LEU A 220 8.10 -19.08 -17.35
C LEU A 220 6.77 -18.83 -18.07
N THR A 221 6.51 -19.52 -19.17
CA THR A 221 5.25 -19.43 -19.92
C THR A 221 4.03 -19.81 -19.07
N GLU A 222 4.12 -20.87 -18.25
CA GLU A 222 3.04 -21.26 -17.34
C GLU A 222 2.84 -20.22 -16.23
N LEU A 223 3.92 -19.67 -15.69
CA LEU A 223 3.84 -18.60 -14.68
C LEU A 223 3.23 -17.33 -15.25
N GLU A 224 3.58 -16.93 -16.47
CA GLU A 224 2.97 -15.79 -17.17
C GLU A 224 1.47 -16.01 -17.36
N LYS A 225 1.05 -17.21 -17.78
CA LYS A 225 -0.36 -17.56 -17.91
C LYS A 225 -1.10 -17.44 -16.58
N GLN A 226 -0.59 -18.04 -15.51
CA GLN A 226 -1.21 -17.96 -14.18
C GLN A 226 -1.29 -16.52 -13.66
N ILE A 227 -0.25 -15.72 -13.91
CA ILE A 227 -0.23 -14.31 -13.53
C ILE A 227 -1.29 -13.52 -14.30
N ASN A 228 -1.40 -13.72 -15.61
CA ASN A 228 -2.40 -13.06 -16.44
C ASN A 228 -3.83 -13.44 -16.04
N GLU A 229 -4.10 -14.72 -15.81
CA GLU A 229 -5.40 -15.20 -15.33
C GLU A 229 -5.76 -14.55 -13.99
N ARG A 230 -4.79 -14.49 -13.08
CA ARG A 230 -4.98 -13.83 -11.78
C ARG A 230 -5.24 -12.33 -11.92
N ASP A 231 -4.45 -11.62 -12.72
CA ASP A 231 -4.64 -10.19 -12.93
C ASP A 231 -5.98 -9.90 -13.61
N TYR A 232 -6.42 -10.77 -14.52
CA TYR A 232 -7.73 -10.71 -15.15
C TYR A 232 -8.84 -10.86 -14.09
N MET A 233 -8.78 -11.88 -13.23
CA MET A 233 -9.75 -12.05 -12.13
C MET A 233 -9.74 -10.86 -11.17
N ASP A 234 -8.55 -10.39 -10.76
CA ASP A 234 -8.40 -9.26 -9.83
C ASP A 234 -8.95 -7.96 -10.44
N SER A 235 -8.84 -7.75 -11.76
CA SER A 235 -9.26 -6.51 -12.43
C SER A 235 -10.74 -6.53 -12.88
N ASN A 236 -11.31 -7.71 -13.13
CA ASN A 236 -12.69 -7.86 -13.60
C ASN A 236 -13.68 -8.25 -12.50
N ARG A 237 -13.23 -8.37 -11.24
CA ARG A 237 -14.16 -8.62 -10.13
C ARG A 237 -15.18 -7.47 -9.99
N PRO A 238 -16.43 -7.77 -9.65
CA PRO A 238 -17.50 -6.77 -9.57
C PRO A 238 -17.29 -5.75 -8.45
N ILE A 239 -16.55 -6.11 -7.40
CA ILE A 239 -16.36 -5.28 -6.21
C ILE A 239 -14.87 -4.95 -6.03
N ALA A 240 -14.60 -3.66 -5.89
CA ALA A 240 -13.28 -3.10 -5.62
C ALA A 240 -12.17 -3.68 -6.54
N PRO A 241 -12.32 -3.62 -7.87
CA PRO A 241 -11.37 -4.23 -8.80
C PRO A 241 -9.95 -3.66 -8.68
N LEU A 242 -8.94 -4.46 -9.03
CA LEU A 242 -7.58 -3.99 -9.26
C LEU A 242 -7.62 -2.88 -10.30
N SER A 243 -7.39 -1.66 -9.83
CA SER A 243 -7.46 -0.48 -10.66
C SER A 243 -6.53 0.58 -10.09
N LYS A 244 -5.94 1.37 -10.99
CA LYS A 244 -5.12 2.51 -10.61
C LYS A 244 -6.04 3.64 -10.17
N ALA A 245 -5.87 4.13 -8.94
CA ALA A 245 -6.54 5.36 -8.50
C ALA A 245 -6.13 6.55 -9.40
N SER A 246 -7.07 7.46 -9.68
CA SER A 246 -6.84 8.59 -10.59
C SER A 246 -5.64 9.48 -10.20
N ASP A 247 -5.35 9.56 -8.91
CA ASP A 247 -4.27 10.34 -8.29
C ASP A 247 -3.03 9.49 -7.91
N ALA A 248 -2.97 8.23 -8.34
CA ALA A 248 -1.83 7.36 -8.07
C ALA A 248 -0.63 7.62 -9.00
N ASN A 249 0.56 7.66 -8.41
CA ASN A 249 1.83 7.70 -9.14
C ASN A 249 2.16 6.31 -9.67
N VAL A 250 2.34 6.16 -10.98
CA VAL A 250 2.73 4.87 -11.57
C VAL A 250 4.24 4.68 -11.43
N LEU A 251 4.65 3.53 -10.93
CA LEU A 251 6.06 3.13 -10.86
C LEU A 251 6.26 1.81 -11.60
N ILE A 252 6.93 1.87 -12.75
CA ILE A 252 7.36 0.71 -13.52
C ILE A 252 8.67 0.20 -12.91
N THR A 253 8.71 -1.08 -12.57
CA THR A 253 9.83 -1.69 -11.84
C THR A 253 10.69 -2.61 -12.70
N ASP A 254 10.41 -2.72 -13.99
CA ASP A 254 11.25 -3.46 -14.94
C ASP A 254 12.67 -2.90 -14.94
N GLY A 255 13.65 -3.81 -14.86
CA GLY A 255 15.07 -3.45 -14.84
C GLY A 255 15.56 -2.74 -13.57
N LEU A 256 14.69 -2.39 -12.61
CA LEU A 256 15.07 -1.75 -11.37
C LEU A 256 15.34 -2.77 -10.26
N SER A 257 16.43 -2.57 -9.53
CA SER A 257 16.68 -3.28 -8.28
C SER A 257 15.70 -2.84 -7.19
N VAL A 258 15.50 -3.71 -6.19
CA VAL A 258 14.66 -3.40 -5.01
C VAL A 258 15.10 -2.09 -4.34
N LYS A 259 16.43 -1.85 -4.25
CA LYS A 259 17.00 -0.63 -3.64
C LYS A 259 16.63 0.63 -4.43
N GLU A 260 16.70 0.58 -5.75
CA GLU A 260 16.33 1.72 -6.61
C GLU A 260 14.83 2.03 -6.50
N VAL A 261 13.98 1.00 -6.52
CA VAL A 261 12.53 1.19 -6.34
C VAL A 261 12.24 1.85 -4.99
N ILE A 262 12.86 1.37 -3.90
CA ILE A 262 12.72 1.98 -2.57
C ILE A 262 13.17 3.45 -2.59
N GLN A 263 14.32 3.75 -3.20
CA GLN A 263 14.83 5.13 -3.26
C GLN A 263 13.88 6.07 -4.01
N ILE A 264 13.25 5.60 -5.10
CA ILE A 264 12.23 6.36 -5.83
C ILE A 264 11.02 6.63 -4.92
N LEU A 265 10.54 5.63 -4.17
CA LEU A 265 9.43 5.80 -3.24
C LEU A 265 9.76 6.80 -2.12
N VAL A 266 10.97 6.73 -1.57
CA VAL A 266 11.47 7.70 -0.57
C VAL A 266 11.49 9.11 -1.14
N ASN A 267 12.02 9.30 -2.35
CA ASN A 267 12.10 10.61 -2.97
C ASN A 267 10.70 11.18 -3.26
N LEU A 268 9.78 10.33 -3.73
CA LEU A 268 8.38 10.70 -3.94
C LEU A 268 7.67 11.07 -2.63
N PHE A 269 7.96 10.36 -1.56
CA PHE A 269 7.44 10.70 -0.23
C PHE A 269 8.00 12.05 0.24
N ARG A 270 9.31 12.27 0.13
CA ARG A 270 9.98 13.53 0.53
C ARG A 270 9.47 14.73 -0.24
N SER A 271 9.27 14.61 -1.56
CA SER A 271 8.78 15.71 -2.39
C SER A 271 7.36 16.13 -1.99
N ARG A 272 6.58 15.21 -1.41
CA ARG A 272 5.22 15.46 -0.94
C ARG A 272 5.16 15.87 0.54
N PHE A 273 6.06 15.36 1.36
CA PHE A 273 6.08 15.53 2.82
C PHE A 273 7.48 15.92 3.31
N SER A 274 7.92 17.13 2.95
CA SER A 274 9.29 17.64 3.16
C SER A 274 9.79 17.72 4.61
N GLN A 275 8.97 17.38 5.60
CA GLN A 275 9.28 17.51 7.04
C GLN A 275 9.54 16.18 7.76
N TYR A 276 9.42 15.03 7.09
CA TYR A 276 9.71 13.74 7.73
C TYR A 276 11.20 13.38 7.63
N THR A 277 11.84 13.25 8.79
CA THR A 277 13.19 12.70 8.93
C THR A 277 13.11 11.16 8.90
N PHE A 278 13.97 10.53 8.09
CA PHE A 278 14.02 9.08 7.95
C PHE A 278 14.88 8.48 9.07
N LEU A 279 14.58 7.25 9.47
CA LEU A 279 15.47 6.49 10.35
C LEU A 279 16.74 6.14 9.55
N ASN A 280 17.89 6.66 9.99
CA ASN A 280 19.21 6.31 9.43
C ASN A 280 19.59 4.87 9.76
#